data_AF-A0A7J6BBM9-F1
#
_entry.id   AF-A0A7J6BBM9-F1
#
_cell.length_a   1.000
_cell.length_b   1.000
_cell.length_c   1.000
_cell.angle_alpha   90.00
_cell.angle_beta   90.00
_cell.angle_gamma   90.00
#
_symmetry.space_group_name_H-M   'P 1'
#
loop_
_entity.id
_entity.type
_entity.pdbx_description
1 polymer ?
#
loop_
_entity_poly.entity_id
_entity_poly.type
_entity_poly.pdbx_seq_one_letter_code
_entity_poly.pdbx_strand_id
1 'polypeptide(L)'
;MWYSCVSPGVMKVYCSADGDNLRFNWTSDLNTLPQLENGTSTVILNKDHHGNVTCHVENHVSHHHNTTELHPCPGTGGPFLLG
;
A
#
# COMPACT_ATOMS: atom_id res chain seq x y z
N MET A 1 -7.39 -5.13 0.88
CA MET A 1 -6.33 -4.12 0.72
C MET A 1 -6.83 -3.04 -0.23
N TRP A 2 -6.50 -1.79 0.02
CA TRP A 2 -6.86 -0.64 -0.84
C TRP A 2 -5.88 0.52 -0.62
N TYR A 3 -5.92 1.55 -1.45
CA TYR A 3 -5.10 2.74 -1.27
C TYR A 3 -5.84 4.03 -1.62
N SER A 4 -5.36 5.16 -1.11
CA SER A 4 -5.87 6.50 -1.44
C SER A 4 -4.74 7.50 -1.61
N CYS A 5 -4.95 8.49 -2.48
CA CYS A 5 -4.07 9.64 -2.60
C CYS A 5 -4.31 10.61 -1.46
N VAL A 6 -3.26 10.92 -0.71
CA VAL A 6 -3.27 11.90 0.39
C VAL A 6 -2.96 13.30 -0.14
N SER A 7 -2.00 13.38 -1.07
CA SER A 7 -1.64 14.59 -1.81
C SER A 7 -1.00 14.19 -3.16
N PRO A 8 -0.73 15.14 -4.07
CA PRO A 8 0.00 14.84 -5.31
C PRO A 8 1.31 14.09 -5.03
N GLY A 9 1.47 12.91 -5.63
CA GLY A 9 2.63 12.06 -5.39
C GLY A 9 2.75 11.47 -3.99
N VAL A 10 1.71 11.50 -3.15
CA VAL A 10 1.70 10.82 -1.85
C VAL A 10 0.47 9.96 -1.72
N MET A 11 0.68 8.67 -1.53
CA MET A 11 -0.40 7.70 -1.34
C MET A 11 -0.26 6.95 -0.03
N LYS A 12 -1.41 6.55 0.51
CA LYS A 12 -1.53 5.77 1.72
C LYS A 12 -2.22 4.45 1.38
N VAL A 13 -1.56 3.34 1.67
CA VAL A 13 -2.02 1.98 1.38
C VAL A 13 -2.46 1.33 2.69
N TYR A 14 -3.63 0.69 2.66
CA TYR A 14 -4.30 0.10 3.81
C TYR A 14 -4.47 -1.41 3.64
N CYS A 15 -4.03 -2.17 4.64
CA CYS A 15 -4.22 -3.60 4.73
C CYS A 15 -4.98 -3.94 6.01
N SER A 16 -6.19 -4.49 5.85
CA SER A 16 -7.01 -4.96 6.96
C SER A 16 -7.13 -6.48 6.90
N ALA A 17 -7.12 -7.11 8.07
CA ALA A 17 -7.39 -8.52 8.25
C ALA A 17 -8.08 -8.74 9.60
N ASP A 18 -8.90 -9.79 9.68
CA ASP A 18 -9.57 -10.20 10.91
C ASP A 18 -8.72 -11.27 11.63
N GLY A 19 -8.65 -11.18 12.95
CA GLY A 19 -7.97 -12.18 13.80
C GLY A 19 -7.18 -11.56 14.95
N ASP A 20 -6.51 -12.43 15.71
CA ASP A 20 -5.82 -12.05 16.95
C ASP A 20 -4.31 -11.95 16.74
N ASN A 21 -3.66 -10.98 17.40
CA ASN A 21 -2.20 -10.80 17.40
C ASN A 21 -1.59 -10.78 15.99
N LEU A 22 -2.26 -10.11 15.06
CA LEU A 22 -1.86 -10.02 13.66
C LEU A 22 -0.52 -9.29 13.52
N ARG A 23 0.37 -9.86 12.72
CA ARG A 23 1.63 -9.23 12.30
C ARG A 23 1.54 -8.88 10.83
N PHE A 24 1.91 -7.65 10.51
CA PHE A 24 1.89 -7.11 9.16
C PHE A 24 3.32 -6.93 8.65
N ASN A 25 3.58 -7.45 7.46
CA ASN A 25 4.84 -7.27 6.73
C ASN A 25 4.54 -6.83 5.30
N TRP A 26 5.42 -6.04 4.72
CA TRP A 26 5.19 -5.41 3.42
C TRP A 26 6.32 -5.70 2.46
N THR A 27 5.97 -6.05 1.22
CA THR A 27 6.92 -6.21 0.11
C THR A 27 6.43 -5.43 -1.10
N SER A 28 7.34 -4.99 -1.97
CA SER A 28 6.96 -4.36 -3.23
C SER A 28 8.05 -4.47 -4.27
N ASP A 29 7.65 -4.27 -5.53
CA ASP A 29 8.57 -4.13 -6.66
C ASP A 29 9.09 -2.69 -6.80
N LEU A 30 8.73 -1.79 -5.87
CA LEU A 30 9.17 -0.40 -5.86
C LEU A 30 10.61 -0.33 -5.35
N ASN A 31 11.49 0.32 -6.12
CA ASN A 31 12.91 0.51 -5.78
C ASN A 31 13.15 1.23 -4.44
N THR A 32 12.13 1.89 -3.88
CA THR A 32 12.22 2.64 -2.64
C THR A 32 10.95 2.48 -1.82
N LEU A 33 10.70 1.31 -1.23
CA LEU A 33 9.83 1.30 -0.06
C LEU A 33 10.55 2.06 1.05
N PRO A 34 9.97 3.14 1.62
CA PRO A 34 10.46 3.61 2.91
C PRO A 34 10.43 2.43 3.87
N GLN A 35 11.51 2.24 4.66
CA GLN A 35 11.59 1.22 5.70
C GLN A 35 10.33 1.33 6.55
N LEU A 36 9.37 0.45 6.27
CA LEU A 36 8.11 0.50 6.98
C LEU A 36 8.34 -0.10 8.34
N GLU A 37 7.85 0.57 9.37
CA GLU A 37 7.79 -0.03 10.70
C GLU A 37 6.96 -1.31 10.61
N ASN A 38 7.64 -2.45 10.73
CA ASN A 38 7.02 -3.77 10.81
C ASN A 38 5.94 -3.75 11.89
N GLY A 39 4.76 -4.31 11.57
CA GLY A 39 3.62 -4.37 12.51
C GLY A 39 2.52 -3.34 12.29
N THR A 40 2.61 -2.49 11.26
CA THR A 40 1.53 -1.55 10.93
C THR A 40 0.66 -2.05 9.77
N SER A 41 -0.66 -1.88 9.91
CA SER A 41 -1.67 -2.17 8.88
C SER A 41 -1.68 -1.17 7.74
N THR A 42 -0.80 -0.16 7.77
CA THR A 42 -0.85 0.99 6.87
C THR A 42 0.55 1.49 6.48
N VAL A 43 0.73 1.78 5.20
CA VAL A 43 1.97 2.28 4.59
C VAL A 43 1.73 3.68 4.00
N ILE A 44 2.68 4.60 4.15
CA ILE A 44 2.71 5.87 3.40
C ILE A 44 3.88 5.83 2.42
N LEU A 45 3.59 6.07 1.14
CA LEU A 45 4.59 6.15 0.08
C LEU A 45 4.74 7.59 -0.37
N ASN A 46 5.96 8.11 -0.27
CA ASN A 46 6.31 9.46 -0.67
C ASN A 46 6.96 9.39 -2.06
N LYS A 47 6.29 9.95 -3.07
CA LYS A 47 6.52 9.97 -4.53
C LYS A 47 5.48 9.16 -5.29
N ASP A 48 5.33 9.50 -6.57
CA ASP A 48 4.55 8.72 -7.51
C ASP A 48 5.20 7.35 -7.72
N HIS A 49 4.61 6.35 -7.08
CA HIS A 49 5.01 4.96 -7.21
C HIS A 49 4.06 4.24 -8.16
N HIS A 50 4.64 3.53 -9.11
CA HIS A 50 3.94 2.60 -9.98
C HIS A 50 4.52 1.21 -9.77
N GLY A 51 3.65 0.23 -9.49
CA GLY A 51 4.06 -1.16 -9.29
C GLY A 51 3.25 -1.86 -8.22
N ASN A 52 3.63 -3.09 -7.90
CA ASN A 52 2.88 -3.93 -6.97
C ASN A 52 3.36 -3.74 -5.54
N VAL A 53 2.40 -3.65 -4.63
CA VAL A 53 2.63 -3.75 -3.18
C VAL A 53 1.86 -4.96 -2.66
N THR A 54 2.53 -5.76 -1.85
CA THR A 54 1.96 -6.94 -1.20
C THR A 54 2.00 -6.75 0.30
N CYS A 55 0.85 -6.90 0.93
CA CYS A 55 0.72 -7.04 2.38
C CYS A 55 0.71 -8.50 2.74
N HIS A 56 1.57 -8.91 3.68
CA HIS A 56 1.58 -10.21 4.31
C HIS A 56 1.05 -10.05 5.73
N VAL A 57 0.07 -10.86 6.08
CA VAL A 57 -0.54 -10.93 7.40
C VAL A 57 -0.37 -12.34 7.95
N GLU A 58 0.06 -12.43 9.20
CA GLU A 58 0.17 -13.71 9.90
C GLU A 58 -0.28 -13.61 11.36
N ASN A 59 -0.74 -14.74 11.90
CA ASN A 59 -0.89 -14.97 13.33
C ASN A 59 -0.29 -16.34 13.69
N HIS A 60 -0.48 -16.76 14.94
CA HIS A 60 0.05 -18.05 15.43
C HIS A 60 -0.59 -19.30 14.78
N VAL A 61 -1.66 -19.14 14.00
CA VAL A 61 -2.46 -20.22 13.38
C VAL A 61 -2.30 -20.24 11.86
N SER A 62 -2.36 -19.08 11.21
CA SER A 62 -2.45 -18.95 9.76
C SER A 62 -1.69 -17.73 9.24
N HIS A 63 -1.42 -17.76 7.94
CA HIS A 63 -0.84 -16.65 7.19
C HIS A 63 -1.62 -16.41 5.90
N HIS A 64 -1.64 -15.17 5.45
CA HIS A 64 -2.28 -14.75 4.21
C HIS A 64 -1.53 -13.56 3.60
N HIS A 65 -1.70 -13.34 2.31
CA HIS A 65 -1.17 -12.14 1.66
C HIS A 65 -2.14 -11.63 0.60
N ASN A 66 -2.06 -10.34 0.31
CA ASN A 66 -2.82 -9.72 -0.75
C ASN A 66 -1.94 -8.69 -1.47
N THR A 67 -2.06 -8.61 -2.79
CA THR A 67 -1.28 -7.72 -3.66
C THR A 67 -2.21 -6.71 -4.32
N THR A 68 -1.78 -5.45 -4.38
CA THR A 68 -2.47 -4.38 -5.10
C THR A 68 -1.48 -3.65 -6.00
N GLU A 69 -1.92 -3.35 -7.22
CA GLU A 69 -1.16 -2.54 -8.16
C GLU A 69 -1.42 -1.06 -7.85
N LEU A 70 -0.35 -0.32 -7.60
CA LEU A 70 -0.38 1.11 -7.33
C LEU A 70 -0.19 1.90 -8.62
N HIS A 71 -1.02 2.92 -8.76
CA HIS A 71 -0.92 3.89 -9.84
C HIS A 71 -0.53 5.27 -9.27
N PRO A 72 0.24 6.07 -10.03
CA PRO A 72 0.58 7.44 -9.65
C PRO A 72 -0.65 8.25 -9.23
N CYS A 73 -0.50 9.03 -8.17
CA CYS A 73 -1.58 9.89 -7.73
C CYS A 73 -1.70 11.07 -8.70
N PRO A 74 -2.91 11.41 -9.17
CA PRO A 74 -3.09 12.49 -10.13
C PRO A 74 -2.50 13.78 -9.53
N GLY A 75 -1.43 14.26 -10.16
CA GLY A 75 -0.87 15.57 -9.85
C GLY A 75 -1.86 16.66 -10.24
N THR A 76 -1.78 17.81 -9.60
CA THR A 76 -2.69 18.96 -9.79
C THR A 76 -2.61 19.61 -11.19
N GLY A 77 -2.21 18.90 -12.24
CA GLY A 77 -2.25 19.32 -13.65
C GLY A 77 -2.85 18.21 -14.52
N GLY A 78 -4.15 18.28 -14.79
CA GLY A 78 -4.91 17.30 -15.59
C GLY A 78 -4.62 17.32 -17.10
N PRO A 79 -5.48 16.71 -17.96
CA PRO A 79 -6.92 16.99 -17.96
C PRO A 79 -7.84 15.76 -17.89
N PHE A 80 -9.09 16.06 -17.53
CA PHE A 80 -10.29 15.26 -17.77
C PHE A 80 -10.30 14.61 -19.16
N LEU A 81 -10.71 13.34 -19.24
CA LEU A 81 -11.49 12.86 -20.38
C LEU A 81 -12.70 12.08 -19.84
N LEU A 82 -13.88 12.62 -20.17
CA LEU A 82 -15.15 11.91 -20.15
C LEU A 82 -15.08 10.75 -21.16
N GLY A 83 -15.59 9.59 -20.76
CA GLY A 83 -15.97 8.48 -21.61
C GLY A 83 -17.21 7.83 -21.02
#